data_AF-A0A1Y5SSF7-F1
#
_entry.id   AF-A0A1Y5SSF7-F1
#
_cell.length_a   1.000
_cell.length_b   1.000
_cell.length_c   1.000
_cell.angle_alpha   90.00
_cell.angle_beta   90.00
_cell.angle_gamma   90.00
#
_symmetry.space_group_name_H-M   'P 1'
#
loop_
_entity.id
_entity.type
_entity.pdbx_description
1 polymer ?
#
loop_
_entity_poly.entity_id
_entity_poly.type
_entity_poly.pdbx_seq_one_letter_code
_entity_poly.pdbx_strand_id
1 'polypeptide(L)'
;MSAQHKITATTEALITGRNSLFDGEGTAMFSSGSAPTMTTDAFGGDATEMFSSGSAPTLTTEAITGDAVEMFSSGSAPVTTSATAGDLVQMFSSGSAPAATADVITGEGTQMFSSGSAPSASADATTGEGTQMFSSGSAPAASADATTGEGTQIFSSGSAPSASADATAGEGTQMFSSGSAPVAKADTTAGDGTHMFSSGS
;
A
#
# COMPACT_ATOMS: atom_id res chain seq x y z
N MET A 1 12.76 -18.31 -10.85
CA MET A 1 13.83 -18.61 -9.86
C MET A 1 13.68 -17.63 -8.71
N SER A 2 13.53 -18.07 -7.46
CA SER A 2 13.43 -17.15 -6.30
C SER A 2 14.82 -16.78 -5.79
N ALA A 3 15.13 -15.49 -5.71
CA ALA A 3 16.40 -15.00 -5.16
C ALA A 3 16.19 -14.47 -3.73
N GLN A 4 16.99 -14.97 -2.77
CA GLN A 4 17.01 -14.48 -1.39
C GLN A 4 18.23 -13.57 -1.19
N HIS A 5 17.99 -12.29 -0.91
CA HIS A 5 19.03 -11.30 -0.70
C HIS A 5 19.14 -10.91 0.78
N LYS A 6 20.32 -11.13 1.38
CA LYS A 6 20.63 -10.73 2.76
C LYS A 6 21.48 -9.46 2.77
N ILE A 7 20.94 -8.36 3.30
CA ILE A 7 21.64 -7.07 3.37
C ILE A 7 22.19 -6.90 4.79
N THR A 8 23.52 -6.83 4.93
CA THR A 8 24.21 -6.78 6.25
C THR A 8 24.97 -5.45 6.49
N ALA A 9 24.97 -4.51 5.54
CA ALA A 9 25.76 -3.28 5.63
C ALA A 9 24.99 -2.12 6.32
N THR A 10 25.65 -1.47 7.28
CA THR A 10 25.17 -0.35 8.11
C THR A 10 25.20 1.02 7.42
N THR A 11 25.32 1.06 6.09
CA THR A 11 25.40 2.29 5.30
C THR A 11 24.66 2.04 3.99
N GLU A 12 23.75 2.97 3.63
CA GLU A 12 22.94 3.02 2.40
C GLU A 12 23.31 1.95 1.36
N ALA A 13 22.75 0.75 1.53
CA ALA A 13 22.89 -0.30 0.55
C ALA A 13 21.85 -0.03 -0.53
N LEU A 14 22.22 0.80 -1.52
CA LEU A 14 21.48 0.89 -2.78
C LEU A 14 21.62 -0.48 -3.47
N ILE A 15 20.67 -1.37 -3.24
CA ILE A 15 20.61 -2.63 -3.99
C ILE A 15 19.86 -2.35 -5.28
N THR A 16 20.62 -2.00 -6.32
CA THR A 16 20.13 -2.04 -7.69
C THR A 16 20.10 -3.50 -8.16
N GLY A 17 19.17 -4.28 -7.62
CA GLY A 17 18.95 -5.67 -7.99
C GLY A 17 18.14 -5.75 -9.26
N ARG A 18 18.79 -5.73 -10.44
CA ARG A 18 18.11 -6.10 -11.69
C ARG A 18 17.95 -7.62 -11.74
N ASN A 19 16.89 -8.14 -11.14
CA ASN A 19 16.44 -9.48 -11.46
C ASN A 19 15.91 -9.45 -12.91
N SER A 20 16.23 -10.46 -13.72
CA SER A 20 15.82 -10.50 -15.13
C SER A 20 14.30 -10.38 -15.24
N LEU A 21 13.87 -9.50 -16.14
CA LEU A 21 12.56 -8.83 -16.19
C LEU A 21 11.78 -9.13 -17.48
N PHE A 22 12.17 -10.19 -18.17
CA PHE A 22 11.71 -10.50 -19.53
C PHE A 22 11.03 -11.87 -19.64
N ASP A 23 10.89 -12.62 -18.54
CA ASP A 23 10.36 -13.99 -18.50
C ASP A 23 8.99 -14.14 -17.82
N GLY A 24 8.41 -13.05 -17.30
CA GLY A 24 6.98 -12.98 -16.98
C GLY A 24 6.55 -13.39 -15.56
N GLU A 25 7.45 -13.90 -14.71
CA GLU A 25 7.19 -14.14 -13.29
C GLU A 25 8.47 -13.95 -12.44
N GLY A 26 8.46 -12.99 -11.52
CA GLY A 26 9.60 -12.68 -10.65
C GLY A 26 9.23 -12.74 -9.17
N THR A 27 9.86 -13.65 -8.39
CA THR A 27 9.74 -13.65 -6.92
C THR A 27 11.06 -13.28 -6.26
N ALA A 28 11.05 -12.26 -5.39
CA ALA A 28 12.22 -11.85 -4.62
C ALA A 28 11.93 -11.76 -3.12
N MET A 29 12.89 -12.18 -2.30
CA MET A 29 12.80 -12.05 -0.83
C MET A 29 14.02 -11.32 -0.29
N PHE A 30 13.76 -10.31 0.53
CA PHE A 30 14.78 -9.43 1.10
C PHE A 30 14.67 -9.41 2.62
N SER A 31 15.81 -9.55 3.29
CA SER A 31 15.89 -9.38 4.74
C SER A 31 17.06 -8.48 5.13
N SER A 32 16.79 -7.48 5.97
CA SER A 32 17.78 -6.51 6.44
C SER A 32 17.60 -6.17 7.92
N GLY A 33 18.71 -5.99 8.64
CA GLY A 33 18.67 -5.38 9.97
C GLY A 33 18.64 -3.84 9.93
N SER A 34 18.91 -3.24 8.76
CA SER A 34 19.12 -1.80 8.56
C SER A 34 17.98 -1.18 7.74
N ALA A 35 18.06 0.11 7.38
CA ALA A 35 17.08 0.83 6.57
C ALA A 35 17.48 0.85 5.09
N PRO A 36 17.27 -0.25 4.32
CA PRO A 36 17.66 -0.30 2.92
C PRO A 36 16.76 0.61 2.07
N THR A 37 17.34 1.19 1.01
CA THR A 37 16.61 1.81 -0.09
C THR A 37 16.65 0.87 -1.30
N MET A 38 15.52 0.70 -1.99
CA MET A 38 15.42 -0.21 -3.14
C MET A 38 14.54 0.37 -4.24
N THR A 39 14.91 0.05 -5.48
CA THR A 39 14.17 0.38 -6.69
C THR A 39 14.04 -0.86 -7.56
N THR A 40 12.81 -1.20 -7.94
CA THR A 40 12.47 -2.32 -8.83
C THR A 40 11.67 -1.81 -10.02
N ASP A 41 12.11 -2.09 -11.24
CA ASP A 41 11.38 -1.70 -12.47
C ASP A 41 10.86 -2.96 -13.18
N ALA A 42 9.57 -3.24 -13.15
CA ALA A 42 8.88 -4.34 -13.83
C ALA A 42 8.40 -3.98 -15.25
N PHE A 43 9.14 -4.33 -16.30
CA PHE A 43 8.72 -4.03 -17.69
C PHE A 43 7.58 -4.93 -18.20
N GLY A 44 7.35 -6.11 -17.61
CA GLY A 44 6.30 -7.05 -18.02
C GLY A 44 6.19 -8.31 -17.14
N GLY A 45 4.96 -8.72 -16.79
CA GLY A 45 4.66 -9.96 -16.06
C GLY A 45 4.41 -9.76 -14.57
N ASP A 46 4.15 -10.86 -13.86
CA ASP A 46 3.77 -10.79 -12.45
C ASP A 46 5.01 -10.74 -11.54
N ALA A 47 5.01 -9.82 -10.58
CA ALA A 47 6.06 -9.65 -9.60
C ALA A 47 5.54 -9.96 -8.19
N THR A 48 6.32 -10.69 -7.40
CA THR A 48 6.04 -10.91 -5.98
C THR A 48 7.28 -10.62 -5.16
N GLU A 49 7.23 -9.60 -4.32
CA GLU A 49 8.35 -9.18 -3.49
C GLU A 49 7.98 -9.26 -2.01
N MET A 50 8.89 -9.82 -1.21
CA MET A 50 8.72 -9.88 0.24
C MET A 50 9.92 -9.25 0.95
N PHE A 51 9.61 -8.32 1.85
CA PHE A 51 10.57 -7.54 2.62
C PHE A 51 10.39 -7.78 4.10
N SER A 52 11.47 -8.14 4.79
CA SER A 52 11.51 -8.18 6.25
C SER A 52 12.65 -7.31 6.76
N SER A 53 12.34 -6.26 7.53
CA SER A 53 13.36 -5.35 8.06
C SER A 53 13.22 -5.05 9.56
N GLY A 54 14.35 -4.96 10.26
CA GLY A 54 14.37 -4.39 11.62
C GLY A 54 14.21 -2.86 11.65
N SER A 55 14.56 -2.17 10.56
CA SER A 55 14.53 -0.70 10.45
C SER A 55 13.53 -0.23 9.39
N ALA A 56 13.51 1.07 9.04
CA ALA A 56 12.57 1.68 8.09
C ALA A 56 13.08 1.55 6.64
N PRO A 57 12.67 0.54 5.86
CA PRO A 57 13.07 0.46 4.45
C PRO A 57 12.33 1.50 3.62
N THR A 58 12.95 1.94 2.51
CA THR A 58 12.27 2.70 1.45
C THR A 58 12.26 1.86 0.17
N LEU A 59 11.08 1.66 -0.43
CA LEU A 59 10.93 0.95 -1.70
C LEU A 59 10.28 1.85 -2.74
N THR A 60 10.77 1.74 -3.96
CA THR A 60 10.19 2.32 -5.17
C THR A 60 9.99 1.19 -6.17
N THR A 61 8.77 0.97 -6.65
CA THR A 61 8.46 -0.07 -7.64
C THR A 61 7.74 0.55 -8.82
N GLU A 62 8.21 0.29 -10.03
CA GLU A 62 7.55 0.75 -11.26
C GLU A 62 7.26 -0.45 -12.16
N ALA A 63 6.00 -0.87 -12.25
CA ALA A 63 5.53 -1.91 -13.15
C ALA A 63 4.79 -1.33 -14.37
N ILE A 64 5.34 -1.54 -15.56
CA ILE A 64 4.77 -1.03 -16.83
C ILE A 64 3.63 -1.93 -17.35
N THR A 65 3.67 -3.23 -17.07
CA THR A 65 2.59 -4.18 -17.41
C THR A 65 2.65 -5.42 -16.51
N GLY A 66 1.52 -5.83 -15.92
CA GLY A 66 1.41 -7.06 -15.11
C GLY A 66 1.09 -6.80 -13.64
N ASP A 67 0.88 -7.88 -12.87
CA ASP A 67 0.44 -7.75 -11.48
C ASP A 67 1.61 -7.69 -10.50
N ALA A 68 1.51 -6.89 -9.45
CA ALA A 68 2.54 -6.74 -8.45
C ALA A 68 1.99 -7.08 -7.06
N VAL A 69 2.70 -7.94 -6.33
CA VAL A 69 2.41 -8.27 -4.94
C VAL A 69 3.61 -7.94 -4.08
N GLU A 70 3.45 -7.05 -3.11
CA GLU A 70 4.52 -6.60 -2.23
C GLU A 70 4.12 -6.80 -0.76
N MET A 71 4.94 -7.52 -0.01
CA MET A 71 4.70 -7.79 1.40
C MET A 71 5.83 -7.22 2.25
N PHE A 72 5.49 -6.33 3.17
CA PHE A 72 6.42 -5.67 4.09
C PHE A 72 6.15 -6.10 5.52
N SER A 73 7.17 -6.63 6.18
CA SER A 73 7.19 -6.83 7.62
C SER A 73 8.33 -6.03 8.22
N SER A 74 8.03 -5.01 9.03
CA SER A 74 9.07 -4.17 9.63
C SER A 74 8.85 -3.86 11.11
N GLY A 75 9.93 -3.82 11.89
CA GLY A 75 9.89 -3.21 13.22
C GLY A 75 9.65 -1.69 13.20
N SER A 76 9.93 -1.04 12.08
CA SER A 76 9.90 0.41 11.88
C SER A 76 8.96 0.82 10.75
N ALA A 77 8.94 2.10 10.37
CA ALA A 77 8.04 2.69 9.37
C ALA A 77 8.57 2.47 7.93
N PRO A 78 8.12 1.46 7.17
CA PRO A 78 8.45 1.37 5.75
C PRO A 78 7.83 2.56 4.99
N VAL A 79 8.53 3.03 3.96
CA VAL A 79 8.02 4.01 2.99
C VAL A 79 8.00 3.34 1.62
N THR A 80 6.85 3.30 0.94
CA THR A 80 6.74 2.68 -0.39
C THR A 80 6.05 3.59 -1.38
N THR A 81 6.49 3.50 -2.63
CA THR A 81 5.84 4.12 -3.78
C THR A 81 5.82 3.12 -4.92
N SER A 82 4.63 2.75 -5.39
CA SER A 82 4.49 1.73 -6.43
C SER A 82 3.60 2.26 -7.56
N ALA A 83 4.05 2.15 -8.81
CA ALA A 83 3.30 2.56 -10.00
C ALA A 83 3.07 1.37 -10.92
N THR A 84 1.82 1.02 -11.23
CA THR A 84 1.51 -0.21 -11.99
C THR A 84 0.47 0.03 -13.10
N ALA A 85 0.66 -0.59 -14.27
CA ALA A 85 -0.45 -0.89 -15.20
C ALA A 85 -0.77 -2.39 -15.14
N GLY A 86 -1.75 -2.74 -14.30
CA GLY A 86 -2.07 -4.07 -13.81
C GLY A 86 -2.53 -3.99 -12.36
N ASP A 87 -2.72 -5.14 -11.71
CA ASP A 87 -3.16 -5.17 -10.32
C ASP A 87 -1.98 -5.00 -9.36
N LEU A 88 -2.20 -4.34 -8.24
CA LEU A 88 -1.20 -4.07 -7.22
C LEU A 88 -1.74 -4.48 -5.85
N VAL A 89 -1.02 -5.33 -5.13
CA VAL A 89 -1.35 -5.74 -3.77
C VAL A 89 -0.18 -5.43 -2.85
N GLN A 90 -0.33 -4.47 -1.94
CA GLN A 90 0.67 -4.16 -0.93
C GLN A 90 0.16 -4.53 0.46
N MET A 91 0.96 -5.27 1.23
CA MET A 91 0.64 -5.65 2.60
C MET A 91 1.72 -5.20 3.56
N PHE A 92 1.35 -4.43 4.58
CA PHE A 92 2.24 -3.87 5.59
C PHE A 92 1.91 -4.44 6.97
N SER A 93 2.91 -5.05 7.61
CA SER A 93 2.87 -5.44 9.01
C SER A 93 4.00 -4.72 9.74
N SER A 94 3.65 -3.77 10.62
CA SER A 94 4.67 -2.97 11.31
C SER A 94 4.35 -2.64 12.77
N GLY A 95 5.39 -2.60 13.61
CA GLY A 95 5.26 -2.01 14.96
C GLY A 95 5.09 -0.48 14.94
N SER A 96 5.50 0.17 13.85
CA SER A 96 5.53 1.62 13.66
C SER A 96 4.56 2.06 12.56
N ALA A 97 4.58 3.35 12.18
CA ALA A 97 3.66 3.95 11.21
C ALA A 97 4.17 3.79 9.76
N PRO A 98 3.74 2.78 8.99
CA PRO A 98 4.10 2.68 7.57
C PRO A 98 3.50 3.85 6.78
N ALA A 99 4.22 4.28 5.74
CA ALA A 99 3.73 5.23 4.74
C ALA A 99 3.76 4.55 3.36
N ALA A 100 2.67 4.59 2.61
CA ALA A 100 2.61 3.95 1.30
C ALA A 100 1.84 4.82 0.30
N THR A 101 2.34 4.83 -0.94
CA THR A 101 1.69 5.45 -2.09
C THR A 101 1.58 4.41 -3.20
N ALA A 102 0.39 4.28 -3.77
CA ALA A 102 0.09 3.34 -4.83
C ALA A 102 -0.59 4.07 -5.99
N ASP A 103 0.06 4.12 -7.15
CA ASP A 103 -0.46 4.78 -8.34
C ASP A 103 -0.76 3.73 -9.41
N VAL A 104 -2.03 3.49 -9.72
CA VAL A 104 -2.45 2.50 -10.70
C VAL A 104 -3.06 3.21 -11.91
N ILE A 105 -2.44 3.05 -13.10
CA ILE A 105 -2.99 3.65 -14.32
C ILE A 105 -4.24 2.88 -14.75
N THR A 106 -4.14 1.56 -14.82
CA THR A 106 -5.25 0.65 -15.12
C THR A 106 -5.14 -0.60 -14.25
N GLY A 107 -6.22 -1.04 -13.61
CA GLY A 107 -6.22 -2.26 -12.79
C GLY A 107 -6.71 -2.00 -11.37
N GLU A 108 -6.56 -2.99 -10.50
CA GLU A 108 -6.99 -2.94 -9.10
C GLU A 108 -5.81 -2.68 -8.16
N GLY A 109 -5.94 -1.72 -7.24
CA GLY A 109 -4.94 -1.43 -6.20
C GLY A 109 -5.47 -1.81 -4.82
N THR A 110 -4.86 -2.80 -4.16
CA THR A 110 -5.18 -3.18 -2.78
C THR A 110 -4.01 -2.88 -1.84
N GLN A 111 -4.27 -2.13 -0.77
CA GLN A 111 -3.31 -1.87 0.30
C GLN A 111 -3.87 -2.36 1.64
N MET A 112 -3.09 -3.15 2.38
CA MET A 112 -3.48 -3.68 3.69
C MET A 112 -2.44 -3.30 4.74
N PHE A 113 -2.88 -2.68 5.83
CA PHE A 113 -2.02 -2.23 6.92
C PHE A 113 -2.43 -2.89 8.23
N SER A 114 -1.49 -3.58 8.86
CA SER A 114 -1.58 -4.06 10.24
C SER A 114 -0.48 -3.39 11.05
N SER A 115 -0.84 -2.43 11.91
CA SER A 115 0.15 -1.66 12.66
C SER A 115 -0.19 -1.40 14.13
N GLY A 116 0.82 -1.35 15.00
CA GLY A 116 0.64 -0.81 16.35
C GLY A 116 0.44 0.72 16.37
N SER A 117 0.92 1.41 15.34
CA SER A 117 0.95 2.87 15.20
C SER A 117 0.03 3.34 14.05
N ALA A 118 0.01 4.64 13.76
CA ALA A 118 -0.85 5.27 12.75
C ALA A 118 -0.27 5.13 11.33
N PRO A 119 -0.71 4.18 10.48
CA PRO A 119 -0.29 4.12 9.09
C PRO A 119 -0.83 5.32 8.30
N SER A 120 -0.09 5.75 7.28
CA SER A 120 -0.51 6.74 6.29
C SER A 120 -0.49 6.11 4.90
N ALA A 121 -1.56 6.25 4.13
CA ALA A 121 -1.63 5.67 2.79
C ALA A 121 -2.31 6.60 1.79
N SER A 122 -1.81 6.58 0.55
CA SER A 122 -2.46 7.20 -0.61
C SER A 122 -2.60 6.17 -1.73
N ALA A 123 -3.72 6.20 -2.44
CA ALA A 123 -3.97 5.34 -3.58
C ALA A 123 -4.59 6.16 -4.71
N ASP A 124 -3.89 6.30 -5.83
CA ASP A 124 -4.38 7.05 -6.98
C ASP A 124 -4.64 6.08 -8.14
N ALA A 125 -5.85 6.09 -8.69
CA ALA A 125 -6.23 5.25 -9.82
C ALA A 125 -6.74 6.08 -10.99
N THR A 126 -6.20 5.88 -12.20
CA THR A 126 -6.81 6.49 -13.39
C THR A 126 -8.06 5.71 -13.78
N THR A 127 -7.94 4.39 -13.97
CA THR A 127 -9.10 3.51 -14.17
C THR A 127 -8.98 2.23 -13.35
N GLY A 128 -10.01 1.89 -12.57
CA GLY A 128 -10.07 0.62 -11.84
C GLY A 128 -10.42 0.82 -10.38
N GLU A 129 -10.23 -0.21 -9.56
CA GLU A 129 -10.70 -0.24 -8.18
C GLU A 129 -9.55 -0.05 -7.19
N GLY A 130 -9.78 0.68 -6.11
CA GLY A 130 -8.83 0.90 -5.03
C GLY A 130 -9.39 0.41 -3.71
N THR A 131 -8.74 -0.54 -3.05
CA THR A 131 -9.11 -1.00 -1.71
C THR A 131 -8.00 -0.72 -0.71
N GLN A 132 -8.32 -0.03 0.39
CA GLN A 132 -7.40 0.18 1.49
C GLN A 132 -7.99 -0.37 2.80
N MET A 133 -7.26 -1.24 3.49
CA MET A 133 -7.70 -1.83 4.75
C MET A 133 -6.70 -1.53 5.85
N PHE A 134 -7.19 -1.07 7.00
CA PHE A 134 -6.37 -0.70 8.14
C PHE A 134 -6.83 -1.43 9.39
N SER A 135 -5.91 -2.14 10.04
CA SER A 135 -6.05 -2.66 11.39
C SER A 135 -4.98 -2.02 12.26
N SER A 136 -5.35 -1.09 13.15
CA SER A 136 -4.37 -0.34 13.94
C SER A 136 -4.77 -0.08 15.39
N GLY A 137 -3.80 -0.05 16.30
CA GLY A 137 -4.03 0.49 17.65
C GLY A 137 -4.23 2.01 17.68
N SER A 138 -3.76 2.73 16.66
CA SER A 138 -3.74 4.19 16.54
C SER A 138 -4.56 4.66 15.34
N ALA A 139 -4.64 5.97 15.11
CA ALA A 139 -5.46 6.61 14.08
C ALA A 139 -4.82 6.52 12.68
N PRO A 140 -5.31 5.67 11.75
CA PRO A 140 -4.84 5.63 10.37
C PRO A 140 -5.22 6.91 9.62
N ALA A 141 -4.39 7.31 8.65
CA ALA A 141 -4.73 8.33 7.66
C ALA A 141 -4.71 7.71 6.26
N ALA A 142 -5.74 7.95 5.47
CA ALA A 142 -5.85 7.38 4.13
C ALA A 142 -6.48 8.37 3.14
N SER A 143 -5.97 8.38 1.91
CA SER A 143 -6.58 9.07 0.77
C SER A 143 -6.69 8.12 -0.41
N ALA A 144 -7.80 8.21 -1.16
CA ALA A 144 -8.00 7.45 -2.39
C ALA A 144 -8.57 8.37 -3.48
N ASP A 145 -7.83 8.57 -4.57
CA ASP A 145 -8.28 9.40 -5.68
C ASP A 145 -8.48 8.55 -6.94
N ALA A 146 -9.65 8.64 -7.57
CA ALA A 146 -9.96 7.88 -8.78
C ALA A 146 -10.51 8.77 -9.90
N THR A 147 -10.00 8.60 -11.13
CA THR A 147 -10.68 9.23 -12.29
C THR A 147 -11.93 8.43 -12.65
N THR A 148 -11.81 7.12 -12.84
CA THR A 148 -12.97 6.22 -12.99
C THR A 148 -12.79 4.93 -12.20
N GLY A 149 -13.80 4.52 -11.44
CA GLY A 149 -13.84 3.24 -10.74
C GLY A 149 -14.23 3.36 -9.28
N GLU A 150 -14.03 2.29 -8.50
CA GLU A 150 -14.54 2.20 -7.14
C GLU A 150 -13.42 2.31 -6.10
N GLY A 151 -13.67 3.03 -5.01
CA GLY A 151 -12.74 3.17 -3.90
C GLY A 151 -13.35 2.64 -2.61
N THR A 152 -12.74 1.63 -2.00
CA THR A 152 -13.16 1.09 -0.70
C THR A 152 -12.08 1.32 0.36
N GLN A 153 -12.45 1.94 1.48
CA GLN A 153 -11.57 2.12 2.63
C GLN A 153 -12.20 1.51 3.88
N ILE A 154 -11.49 0.60 4.55
CA ILE A 154 -11.99 -0.13 5.72
C ILE A 154 -11.03 0.09 6.89
N PHE A 155 -11.54 0.55 8.02
CA PHE A 155 -10.77 0.84 9.20
C PHE A 155 -11.27 0.04 10.39
N SER A 156 -10.36 -0.66 11.06
CA SER A 156 -10.53 -1.23 12.38
C SER A 156 -9.47 -0.62 13.30
N SER A 157 -9.87 0.31 14.17
CA SER A 157 -8.91 1.03 15.02
C SER A 157 -9.36 1.27 16.46
N GLY A 158 -8.40 1.32 17.39
CA GLY A 158 -8.64 1.82 18.74
C GLY A 158 -8.85 3.35 18.82
N SER A 159 -8.43 4.09 17.79
CA SER A 159 -8.46 5.56 17.71
C SER A 159 -9.21 6.04 16.47
N ALA A 160 -9.46 7.35 16.35
CA ALA A 160 -10.23 7.96 15.26
C ALA A 160 -9.45 7.98 13.92
N PRO A 161 -9.84 7.18 12.90
CA PRO A 161 -9.24 7.26 11.57
C PRO A 161 -9.58 8.56 10.84
N SER A 162 -8.71 8.98 9.93
CA SER A 162 -8.96 10.05 8.95
C SER A 162 -8.93 9.48 7.54
N ALA A 163 -9.96 9.72 6.75
CA ALA A 163 -10.09 9.15 5.42
C ALA A 163 -10.72 10.13 4.43
N SER A 164 -10.17 10.19 3.23
CA SER A 164 -10.74 10.92 2.09
C SER A 164 -10.81 10.02 0.87
N ALA A 165 -11.88 10.13 0.09
CA ALA A 165 -12.02 9.48 -1.21
C ALA A 165 -12.58 10.48 -2.23
N ASP A 166 -11.84 10.81 -3.28
CA ASP A 166 -12.33 11.69 -4.32
C ASP A 166 -12.41 10.93 -5.66
N ALA A 167 -13.58 10.89 -6.31
CA ALA A 167 -13.76 10.20 -7.60
C ALA A 167 -14.43 11.08 -8.66
N THR A 168 -13.92 11.06 -9.89
CA THR A 168 -14.62 11.75 -11.01
C THR A 168 -15.84 10.93 -11.46
N ALA A 169 -15.70 9.62 -11.65
CA ALA A 169 -16.82 8.71 -11.86
C ALA A 169 -16.64 7.38 -11.12
N GLY A 170 -17.70 6.88 -10.48
CA GLY A 170 -17.71 5.63 -9.72
C GLY A 170 -18.05 5.81 -8.25
N GLU A 171 -17.88 4.75 -7.46
CA GLU A 171 -18.38 4.68 -6.08
C GLU A 171 -17.26 4.78 -5.04
N GLY A 172 -17.53 5.45 -3.92
CA GLY A 172 -16.61 5.53 -2.79
C GLY A 172 -17.25 4.97 -1.53
N THR A 173 -16.72 3.87 -0.99
CA THR A 173 -17.20 3.27 0.26
C THR A 173 -16.17 3.41 1.38
N GLN A 174 -16.60 3.92 2.53
CA GLN A 174 -15.76 4.02 3.72
C GLN A 174 -16.45 3.33 4.91
N MET A 175 -15.78 2.35 5.51
CA MET A 175 -16.29 1.61 6.66
C MET A 175 -15.35 1.77 7.85
N PHE A 176 -15.92 2.13 9.00
CA PHE A 176 -15.14 2.36 10.21
C PHE A 176 -15.71 1.53 11.35
N SER A 177 -14.83 0.75 11.99
CA SER A 177 -15.03 0.10 13.27
C SER A 177 -14.00 0.69 14.25
N SER A 178 -14.40 1.68 15.05
CA SER A 178 -13.46 2.36 15.94
C SER A 178 -14.03 2.70 17.32
N GLY A 179 -13.15 2.71 18.34
CA GLY A 179 -13.48 3.26 19.66
C GLY A 179 -13.64 4.79 19.70
N SER A 180 -13.33 5.49 18.61
CA SER A 180 -13.45 6.95 18.49
C SER A 180 -14.04 7.36 17.14
N ALA A 181 -14.68 8.54 17.08
CA ALA A 181 -15.35 9.01 15.87
C ALA A 181 -14.33 9.33 14.74
N PRO A 182 -14.45 8.73 13.55
CA PRO A 182 -13.60 9.03 12.40
C PRO A 182 -13.88 10.40 11.78
N VAL A 183 -12.90 10.90 11.02
CA VAL A 183 -13.07 11.97 10.04
C VAL A 183 -13.12 11.32 8.66
N ALA A 184 -14.23 11.49 7.93
CA ALA A 184 -14.44 10.88 6.63
C ALA A 184 -14.98 11.90 5.63
N LYS A 185 -14.37 11.96 4.44
CA LYS A 185 -14.83 12.76 3.30
C LYS A 185 -14.92 11.84 2.08
N ALA A 186 -16.01 11.92 1.32
CA ALA A 186 -16.07 11.33 -0.01
C ALA A 186 -16.72 12.32 -0.98
N ASP A 187 -15.99 12.74 -2.01
CA ASP A 187 -16.52 13.59 -3.07
C ASP A 187 -16.55 12.82 -4.39
N THR A 188 -17.74 12.65 -4.96
CA THR A 188 -17.92 12.03 -6.28
C THR A 188 -18.53 13.05 -7.24
N THR A 189 -18.00 13.16 -8.47
CA THR A 189 -18.65 13.99 -9.51
C THR A 189 -19.80 13.23 -10.18
N ALA A 190 -19.61 11.92 -10.45
CA ALA A 190 -20.63 11.04 -11.01
C ALA A 190 -20.58 9.64 -10.34
N GLY A 191 -21.38 9.43 -9.31
CA GLY A 191 -21.48 8.16 -8.56
C GLY A 191 -21.79 8.43 -7.09
N ASP A 192 -21.73 7.41 -6.24
CA ASP A 192 -22.20 7.49 -4.86
C ASP A 192 -21.07 7.36 -3.82
N GLY A 193 -21.16 8.16 -2.76
CA GLY A 193 -20.32 8.05 -1.57
C GLY A 193 -21.09 7.40 -0.41
N THR A 194 -20.61 6.27 0.11
CA THR A 194 -21.22 5.53 1.21
C THR A 194 -20.29 5.50 2.43
N HIS A 195 -20.77 5.95 3.57
CA HIS A 195 -20.01 5.91 4.82
C HIS A 195 -20.76 5.07 5.87
N MET A 196 -20.08 4.10 6.48
CA MET A 196 -20.62 3.27 7.55
C MET A 196 -19.75 3.37 8.79
N PHE A 197 -20.37 3.64 9.94
CA PHE A 197 -19.68 3.82 11.21
C PHE A 197 -20.23 2.84 12.25
N SER A 198 -19.34 2.11 12.90
CA SER A 198 -19.60 1.26 14.06
C SER A 198 -18.60 1.60 15.16
N SER A 199 -19.08 1.75 16.39
CA SER A 199 -18.22 2.05 17.54
C SER A 199 -18.50 1.10 18.70
N GLY A 200 -17.43 0.50 19.25
CA GLY A 200 -17.49 -0.25 20.50
C GLY A 200 -17.53 0.73 21.68
N SER A 201 -18.60 0.67 22.46
CA SER A 201 -18.75 1.42 23.73
C SER A 201 -17.94 0.79 24.85
#